data_AF-A0A5C9A8U2-F1
#
_entry.id   AF-A0A5C9A8U2-F1
#
_cell.length_a   1.000
_cell.length_b   1.000
_cell.length_c   1.000
_cell.angle_alpha   90.00
_cell.angle_beta   90.00
_cell.angle_gamma   90.00
#
_symmetry.space_group_name_H-M   'P 1'
#
loop_
_entity.id
_entity.type
_entity.pdbx_description
1 polymer ?
#
loop_
_entity_poly.entity_id
_entity_poly.type
_entity_poly.pdbx_seq_one_letter_code
_entity_poly.pdbx_strand_id
1 'polypeptide(L)'
;WVDLLRITLWMLVPVALLIALFFIQQGALQNFLPYQAVNTVEGAQQLLPMGPVASQEAIKMLGTNGGGFFNANSSHPFENPTALTNFVQMLAIFLIPTALCFAFGEVTGDRRQGRMLLWAMSVIFVICVGVVMWAEVQGNPHLLALGTDSSINMEGKESRFGVLVSSLFAVVTTAASCGAVIAMHDSFTALGGMVPMWLMQIGEVVFGGVGSGLYGMMLFVLLAVFIAGLMIGRTPEYLGK
;
A
#
# COMPACT_ATOMS: atom_id res chain seq x y z
N TRP A 1 -12.25 13.36 -21.17
CA TRP A 1 -12.91 14.29 -20.23
C TRP A 1 -14.07 13.65 -19.46
N VAL A 2 -15.02 12.97 -20.12
CA VAL A 2 -16.17 12.32 -19.44
C VAL A 2 -15.72 11.33 -18.36
N ASP A 3 -14.78 10.44 -18.66
CA ASP A 3 -14.29 9.45 -17.69
C ASP A 3 -13.60 10.10 -16.49
N LEU A 4 -12.77 11.12 -16.75
CA LEU A 4 -12.08 11.87 -15.70
C LEU A 4 -13.08 12.51 -14.72
N LEU A 5 -14.12 13.19 -15.24
CA LEU A 5 -15.17 13.77 -14.41
C LEU A 5 -15.92 12.68 -13.63
N ARG A 6 -16.21 11.53 -14.26
CA ARG A 6 -16.96 10.47 -13.60
C ARG A 6 -16.19 9.81 -12.47
N ILE A 7 -14.93 9.45 -12.74
CA ILE A 7 -14.04 8.81 -11.78
C ILE A 7 -13.80 9.77 -10.61
N THR A 8 -13.46 11.03 -10.89
CA THR A 8 -13.18 11.99 -9.81
C THR A 8 -14.41 12.29 -8.96
N LEU A 9 -15.53 12.68 -9.58
CA LEU A 9 -16.69 13.21 -8.85
C LEU A 9 -17.55 12.13 -8.19
N TRP A 10 -17.63 10.92 -8.76
CA TRP A 10 -18.54 9.87 -8.26
C TRP A 10 -17.83 8.63 -7.73
N MET A 11 -16.50 8.52 -7.87
CA MET A 11 -15.73 7.41 -7.29
C MET A 11 -14.71 7.94 -6.27
N LEU A 12 -13.76 8.78 -6.67
CA LEU A 12 -12.66 9.20 -5.79
C LEU A 12 -13.14 10.14 -4.67
N VAL A 13 -13.79 11.26 -5.01
CA VAL A 13 -14.24 12.27 -4.03
C VAL A 13 -15.15 11.67 -2.96
N PRO A 14 -16.27 10.97 -3.28
CA PRO A 14 -17.17 10.48 -2.24
C PRO A 14 -16.55 9.39 -1.37
N VAL A 15 -15.75 8.48 -1.95
CA VAL A 15 -15.09 7.41 -1.17
C VAL A 15 -13.99 8.00 -0.29
N ALA A 16 -13.16 8.90 -0.83
CA ALA A 16 -12.14 9.59 -0.05
C ALA A 16 -12.75 10.44 1.07
N LEU A 17 -13.90 11.07 0.86
CA LEU A 17 -14.61 11.81 1.90
C LEU A 17 -14.99 10.91 3.07
N LEU A 18 -15.55 9.72 2.81
CA LEU A 18 -15.90 8.77 3.86
C LEU A 18 -14.67 8.28 4.63
N ILE A 19 -13.58 7.96 3.91
CA ILE A 19 -12.31 7.54 4.52
C ILE A 19 -11.72 8.66 5.37
N ALA A 20 -11.71 9.91 4.89
CA ALA A 20 -11.18 11.06 5.62
C ALA A 20 -11.97 11.33 6.90
N LEU A 21 -13.30 11.31 6.85
CA LEU A 21 -14.15 11.48 8.03
C LEU A 21 -13.90 10.38 9.07
N PHE A 22 -13.71 9.14 8.62
CA PHE A 22 -13.33 8.04 9.48
C PHE A 22 -11.96 8.25 10.13
N PHE A 23 -10.95 8.73 9.39
CA PHE A 23 -9.64 9.04 9.95
C PHE A 23 -9.71 10.18 10.97
N ILE A 24 -10.48 11.24 10.71
CA ILE A 24 -10.70 12.34 11.68
C ILE A 24 -11.29 11.78 12.98
N GLN A 25 -12.30 10.91 12.87
CA GLN A 25 -12.94 10.30 14.03
C GLN A 25 -11.96 9.45 14.86
N GLN A 26 -10.95 8.86 14.23
CA GLN A 26 -9.90 8.07 14.89
C GLN A 26 -8.70 8.90 15.38
N GLY A 27 -8.69 10.23 15.17
CA GLY A 27 -7.65 11.12 15.69
C GLY A 27 -6.70 11.69 14.63
N ALA A 28 -6.99 11.52 13.34
CA ALA A 28 -6.22 12.18 12.29
C ALA A 28 -6.48 13.69 12.30
N LEU A 29 -5.47 14.45 11.91
CA LEU A 29 -5.48 15.90 11.97
C LEU A 29 -6.25 16.49 10.78
N GLN A 30 -7.17 17.43 11.02
CA GLN A 30 -7.87 18.14 9.95
C GLN A 30 -8.30 19.54 10.42
N ASN A 31 -7.42 20.53 10.26
CA ASN A 31 -7.74 21.94 10.55
C ASN A 31 -6.81 22.90 9.77
N PHE A 32 -6.99 24.21 9.96
CA PHE A 32 -6.14 25.27 9.39
C PHE A 32 -5.56 26.17 10.49
N LEU A 33 -5.31 25.61 11.68
CA LEU A 33 -4.74 26.35 12.78
C LEU A 33 -3.25 26.63 12.54
N PRO A 34 -2.69 27.69 13.15
CA PRO A 34 -1.24 27.85 13.22
C PRO A 34 -0.61 26.72 14.02
N TYR A 35 0.72 26.59 13.94
CA TYR A 35 1.46 25.60 14.72
C TYR A 35 1.25 25.85 16.22
N GLN A 36 1.04 24.77 16.97
CA GLN A 36 0.71 24.85 18.39
C GLN A 36 1.96 24.66 19.24
N ALA A 37 2.31 25.66 20.03
CA ALA A 37 3.34 25.51 21.06
C ALA A 37 2.77 24.70 22.24
N VAL A 38 3.53 23.71 22.70
CA VAL A 38 3.22 22.84 23.82
C VAL A 38 4.37 22.90 24.82
N ASN A 39 4.04 23.23 26.06
CA ASN A 39 4.93 23.05 27.21
C ASN A 39 4.77 21.59 27.66
N THR A 40 5.82 20.78 27.49
CA THR A 40 5.76 19.37 27.89
C THR A 40 5.70 19.25 29.40
N VAL A 41 5.29 18.07 29.89
CA VAL A 41 5.25 17.78 31.33
C VAL A 41 6.61 17.90 32.02
N GLU A 42 7.70 17.69 31.29
CA GLU A 42 9.09 17.88 31.76
C GLU A 42 9.58 19.32 31.63
N GLY A 43 8.77 20.23 31.06
CA GLY A 43 9.09 21.65 30.90
C GLY A 43 9.83 22.02 29.61
N ALA A 44 9.95 21.10 28.65
CA ALA A 44 10.50 21.40 27.33
C ALA A 44 9.46 22.12 26.43
N GLN A 45 9.94 22.85 25.42
CA GLN A 45 9.11 23.45 24.38
C GLN A 45 9.02 22.49 23.18
N GLN A 46 7.80 22.20 22.73
CA GLN A 46 7.55 21.46 21.50
C GLN A 46 6.59 22.23 20.60
N LEU A 47 6.89 22.31 19.31
CA LEU A 47 6.02 22.93 18.32
C LEU A 47 5.31 21.84 17.50
N LEU A 48 3.99 21.74 17.61
CA LEU A 48 3.20 20.76 16.87
C LEU A 48 2.75 21.33 15.52
N PRO A 49 3.02 20.60 14.42
CA PRO A 49 2.53 21.01 13.12
C PRO A 49 1.04 20.70 12.98
N MET A 50 0.30 21.65 12.42
CA MET A 50 -1.15 21.58 12.16
C MET A 50 -1.42 21.54 10.65
N GLY A 51 -2.66 21.25 10.23
CA GLY A 51 -3.01 21.24 8.80
C GLY A 51 -4.15 20.30 8.38
N PRO A 52 -4.55 20.34 7.10
CA PRO A 52 -5.63 19.54 6.53
C PRO A 52 -5.16 18.13 6.13
N VAL A 53 -4.69 17.34 7.10
CA VAL A 53 -4.01 16.06 6.87
C VAL A 53 -4.96 14.96 6.41
N ALA A 54 -6.08 14.73 7.11
CA ALA A 54 -6.98 13.61 6.87
C ALA A 54 -7.58 13.58 5.45
N SER A 55 -7.87 14.75 4.86
CA SER A 55 -8.33 14.85 3.48
C SER A 55 -7.28 14.39 2.46
N GLN A 56 -6.01 14.74 2.69
CA GLN A 56 -4.90 14.29 1.85
C GLN A 56 -4.61 12.80 2.09
N GLU A 57 -4.70 12.35 3.34
CA GLU A 57 -4.50 10.95 3.74
C GLU A 57 -5.46 10.02 2.99
N ALA A 58 -6.74 10.37 2.92
CA ALA A 58 -7.72 9.52 2.26
C ALA A 58 -7.41 9.32 0.77
N ILE A 59 -7.13 10.41 0.05
CA ILE A 59 -6.87 10.33 -1.39
C ILE A 59 -5.48 9.76 -1.71
N LYS A 60 -4.48 9.97 -0.83
CA LYS A 60 -3.15 9.39 -1.06
C LYS A 60 -3.20 7.87 -1.00
N MET A 61 -4.04 7.29 -0.13
CA MET A 61 -4.20 5.85 -0.01
C MET A 61 -5.12 5.29 -1.09
N LEU A 62 -6.30 5.87 -1.27
CA LEU A 62 -7.29 5.42 -2.26
C LEU A 62 -6.77 5.51 -3.70
N GLY A 63 -6.04 6.58 -4.00
CA GLY A 63 -5.47 6.83 -5.32
C GLY A 63 -4.05 6.27 -5.52
N THR A 64 -3.54 5.49 -4.56
CA THR A 64 -2.17 4.95 -4.56
C THR A 64 -1.09 6.01 -4.89
N ASN A 65 -1.18 7.19 -4.25
CA ASN A 65 -0.23 8.29 -4.46
C ASN A 65 0.91 8.29 -3.42
N GLY A 66 0.60 7.92 -2.18
CA GLY A 66 1.58 7.81 -1.08
C GLY A 66 2.27 9.09 -0.60
N GLY A 67 1.89 10.27 -1.11
CA GLY A 67 2.45 11.55 -0.66
C GLY A 67 2.01 11.93 0.75
N GLY A 68 2.87 11.66 1.73
CA GLY A 68 2.64 12.03 3.13
C GLY A 68 2.61 13.54 3.36
N PHE A 69 1.85 13.98 4.36
CA PHE A 69 1.82 15.39 4.76
C PHE A 69 3.07 15.76 5.56
N PHE A 70 3.53 14.85 6.41
CA PHE A 70 4.77 14.96 7.16
C PHE A 70 5.85 14.02 6.60
N ASN A 71 7.09 14.25 7.00
CA ASN A 71 8.23 13.44 6.56
C ASN A 71 8.03 11.94 6.88
N ALA A 72 7.50 11.64 8.06
CA ALA A 72 7.27 10.27 8.51
C ALA A 72 6.04 9.60 7.84
N ASN A 73 5.30 10.32 6.97
CA ASN A 73 4.20 9.78 6.17
C ASN A 73 3.20 8.96 7.03
N SER A 74 2.81 7.77 6.59
CA SER A 74 1.85 6.90 7.30
C SER A 74 2.37 6.30 8.61
N SER A 75 3.61 6.57 9.04
CA SER A 75 4.05 6.31 10.41
C SER A 75 3.73 7.46 11.36
N HIS A 76 3.43 8.66 10.86
CA HIS A 76 3.14 9.81 11.72
C HIS A 76 1.80 9.65 12.47
N PRO A 77 1.73 9.89 13.80
CA PRO A 77 0.49 9.71 14.58
C PRO A 77 -0.71 10.55 14.08
N PHE A 78 -0.47 11.71 13.48
CA PHE A 78 -1.54 12.53 12.87
C PHE A 78 -2.02 12.05 11.50
N GLU A 79 -1.25 11.20 10.81
CA GLU A 79 -1.62 10.61 9.52
C GLU A 79 -2.29 9.24 9.73
N ASN A 80 -1.76 8.44 10.66
CA ASN A 80 -2.24 7.10 10.96
C ASN A 80 -2.31 6.85 12.47
N PRO A 81 -3.38 7.35 13.12
CA PRO A 81 -3.46 7.39 14.58
C PRO A 81 -3.64 6.02 15.23
N THR A 82 -4.35 5.08 14.59
CA THR A 82 -4.71 3.79 15.19
C THR A 82 -4.41 2.60 14.28
N ALA A 83 -4.32 1.40 14.84
CA ALA A 83 -4.23 0.18 14.03
C ALA A 83 -5.46 -0.02 13.12
N LEU A 84 -6.61 0.54 13.50
CA LEU A 84 -7.84 0.48 12.70
C LEU A 84 -7.77 1.41 11.48
N THR A 85 -7.24 2.63 11.63
CA THR A 85 -6.96 3.50 10.47
C THR A 85 -5.97 2.84 9.54
N ASN A 86 -4.93 2.21 10.09
CA ASN A 86 -3.94 1.49 9.29
C ASN A 86 -4.55 0.34 8.47
N PHE A 87 -5.47 -0.44 9.06
CA PHE A 87 -6.17 -1.49 8.34
C PHE A 87 -7.01 -0.92 7.19
N VAL A 88 -7.74 0.17 7.42
CA VAL A 88 -8.52 0.87 6.38
C VAL A 88 -7.61 1.47 5.30
N GLN A 89 -6.43 1.98 5.67
CA GLN A 89 -5.42 2.47 4.74
C GLN A 89 -4.94 1.36 3.79
N MET A 90 -4.60 0.17 4.31
CA MET A 90 -4.21 -0.98 3.48
C MET A 90 -5.35 -1.43 2.55
N LEU A 91 -6.59 -1.45 3.05
CA LEU A 91 -7.76 -1.74 2.22
C LEU A 91 -7.93 -0.70 1.09
N ALA A 92 -7.76 0.59 1.40
CA ALA A 92 -7.88 1.67 0.43
C ALA A 92 -6.85 1.56 -0.70
N ILE A 93 -5.61 1.15 -0.39
CA ILE A 93 -4.55 0.92 -1.39
C ILE A 93 -4.99 -0.14 -2.41
N PHE A 94 -5.53 -1.28 -1.96
CA PHE A 94 -5.94 -2.36 -2.86
C PHE A 94 -7.35 -2.21 -3.42
N LEU A 95 -8.16 -1.27 -2.92
CA LEU A 95 -9.58 -1.17 -3.26
C LEU A 95 -9.82 -0.99 -4.76
N ILE A 96 -9.21 0.03 -5.37
CA ILE A 96 -9.42 0.30 -6.80
C ILE A 96 -8.70 -0.72 -7.70
N PRO A 97 -7.42 -1.09 -7.46
CA PRO A 97 -6.74 -2.12 -8.26
C PRO A 97 -7.49 -3.45 -8.32
N THR A 98 -8.02 -3.91 -7.18
CA THR A 98 -8.84 -5.13 -7.13
C THR A 98 -10.18 -4.95 -7.85
N ALA A 99 -10.88 -3.83 -7.61
CA ALA A 99 -12.15 -3.52 -8.28
C ALA A 99 -12.02 -3.44 -9.81
N LEU A 100 -10.91 -2.92 -10.32
CA LEU A 100 -10.63 -2.86 -11.76
C LEU A 100 -10.48 -4.26 -12.38
N CYS A 101 -9.94 -5.23 -11.65
CA CYS A 101 -9.86 -6.61 -12.13
C CYS A 101 -11.25 -7.29 -12.17
N PHE A 102 -12.09 -7.01 -11.16
CA PHE A 102 -13.49 -7.44 -11.20
C PHE A 102 -14.25 -6.79 -12.36
N ALA A 103 -14.10 -5.47 -12.55
CA ALA A 103 -14.71 -4.72 -13.63
C ALA A 103 -14.23 -5.24 -15.00
N PHE A 104 -12.94 -5.54 -15.17
CA PHE A 104 -12.40 -6.14 -16.39
C PHE A 104 -13.09 -7.48 -16.73
N GLY A 105 -13.21 -8.38 -15.74
CA GLY A 105 -13.90 -9.66 -15.93
C GLY A 105 -15.41 -9.50 -16.21
N GLU A 106 -16.02 -8.44 -15.69
CA GLU A 106 -17.44 -8.15 -15.93
C GLU A 106 -17.70 -7.54 -17.31
N VAL A 107 -16.91 -6.53 -17.70
CA VAL A 107 -17.02 -5.84 -19.00
C VAL A 107 -16.69 -6.77 -20.16
N THR A 108 -15.77 -7.72 -19.97
CA THR A 108 -15.45 -8.73 -20.99
C THR A 108 -16.51 -9.83 -21.11
N GLY A 109 -17.51 -9.87 -20.23
CA GLY A 109 -18.56 -10.89 -20.20
C GLY A 109 -18.14 -12.23 -19.61
N ASP A 110 -16.86 -12.41 -19.22
CA ASP A 110 -16.36 -13.61 -18.59
C ASP A 110 -15.61 -13.32 -17.29
N ARG A 111 -16.31 -13.49 -16.15
CA ARG A 111 -15.76 -13.27 -14.81
C ARG A 111 -14.54 -14.14 -14.51
N ARG A 112 -14.31 -15.24 -15.24
CA ARG A 112 -13.11 -16.07 -15.08
C ARG A 112 -11.84 -15.31 -15.43
N GLN A 113 -11.88 -14.39 -16.39
CA GLN A 113 -10.72 -13.59 -16.81
C GLN A 113 -10.26 -12.65 -15.69
N GLY A 114 -11.20 -11.92 -15.08
CA GLY A 114 -10.92 -11.08 -13.91
C GLY A 114 -10.44 -11.90 -12.71
N ARG A 115 -11.06 -13.07 -12.44
CA ARG A 115 -10.62 -13.97 -11.37
C ARG A 115 -9.22 -14.54 -11.61
N MET A 116 -8.87 -14.86 -12.85
CA MET A 116 -7.53 -15.36 -13.21
C MET A 116 -6.45 -14.33 -12.88
N LEU A 117 -6.66 -13.07 -13.29
CA LEU A 117 -5.76 -11.95 -12.95
C LEU A 117 -5.62 -11.77 -11.44
N LEU A 118 -6.75 -11.74 -10.71
CA LEU A 118 -6.76 -11.62 -9.25
C LEU A 118 -6.00 -12.77 -8.59
N TRP A 119 -6.18 -14.01 -9.05
CA TRP A 119 -5.49 -15.18 -8.50
C TRP A 119 -3.98 -15.09 -8.68
N ALA A 120 -3.52 -14.75 -9.89
CA ALA A 120 -2.09 -14.62 -10.16
C ALA A 120 -1.42 -13.60 -9.24
N MET A 121 -2.02 -12.41 -9.10
CA MET A 121 -1.51 -11.37 -8.22
C MET A 121 -1.58 -11.76 -6.74
N SER A 122 -2.69 -12.38 -6.30
CA SER A 122 -2.89 -12.80 -4.90
C SER A 122 -1.85 -13.81 -4.45
N VAL A 123 -1.52 -14.79 -5.28
CA VAL A 123 -0.54 -15.83 -4.94
C VAL A 123 0.84 -15.22 -4.72
N ILE A 124 1.30 -14.37 -5.64
CA ILE A 124 2.60 -13.70 -5.53
C ILE A 124 2.61 -12.81 -4.27
N PHE A 125 1.57 -12.00 -4.09
CA PHE A 125 1.43 -11.11 -2.94
C PHE A 125 1.54 -11.86 -1.60
N VAL A 126 0.77 -12.95 -1.41
CA VAL A 126 0.76 -13.71 -0.15
C VAL A 126 2.12 -14.34 0.14
N ILE A 127 2.81 -14.86 -0.89
CA ILE A 127 4.17 -15.40 -0.74
C ILE A 127 5.13 -14.28 -0.30
N CYS A 128 5.10 -13.12 -0.96
CA CYS A 128 5.94 -11.97 -0.60
C CYS A 128 5.70 -11.50 0.83
N VAL A 129 4.43 -11.39 1.26
CA VAL A 129 4.07 -11.05 2.65
C VAL A 129 4.66 -12.08 3.62
N GLY A 130 4.50 -13.37 3.33
CA GLY A 130 5.03 -14.45 4.19
C GLY A 130 6.56 -14.38 4.34
N VAL A 131 7.28 -14.10 3.26
CA VAL A 131 8.75 -13.94 3.27
C VAL A 131 9.16 -12.72 4.12
N VAL A 132 8.54 -11.56 3.92
CA VAL A 132 8.89 -10.34 4.68
C VAL A 132 8.53 -10.49 6.15
N MET A 133 7.36 -11.03 6.47
CA MET A 133 6.97 -11.31 7.87
C MET A 133 7.97 -12.23 8.56
N TRP A 134 8.36 -13.33 7.90
CA TRP A 134 9.37 -14.23 8.46
C TRP A 134 10.71 -13.52 8.65
N ALA A 135 11.19 -12.78 7.64
CA ALA A 135 12.47 -12.08 7.69
C ALA A 135 12.52 -11.05 8.85
N GLU A 136 11.46 -10.27 9.03
CA GLU A 136 11.42 -9.24 10.08
C GLU A 136 11.21 -9.82 11.49
N VAL A 137 10.58 -10.99 11.61
CA VAL A 137 10.50 -11.74 12.88
C VAL A 137 11.87 -12.35 13.24
N GLN A 138 12.64 -12.86 12.27
CA GLN A 138 14.04 -13.25 12.51
C GLN A 138 14.85 -12.03 12.98
N GLY A 139 14.64 -10.90 12.31
CA GLY A 139 15.11 -9.59 12.71
C GLY A 139 16.63 -9.46 12.78
N ASN A 140 17.15 -8.81 13.83
CA ASN A 140 18.57 -8.53 13.98
C ASN A 140 19.19 -9.41 15.07
N PRO A 141 20.09 -10.35 14.72
CA PRO A 141 20.72 -11.23 15.72
C PRO A 141 21.61 -10.47 16.71
N HIS A 142 22.08 -9.26 16.36
CA HIS A 142 22.88 -8.44 17.27
C HIS A 142 22.07 -7.91 18.46
N LEU A 143 20.75 -7.74 18.32
CA LEU A 143 19.89 -7.33 19.44
C LEU A 143 19.92 -8.38 20.54
N LEU A 144 19.70 -9.65 20.17
CA LEU A 144 19.71 -10.76 21.11
C LEU A 144 21.10 -10.95 21.75
N ALA A 145 22.18 -10.75 20.98
CA ALA A 145 23.55 -10.78 21.50
C ALA A 145 23.84 -9.67 22.52
N LEU A 146 23.14 -8.53 22.42
CA LEU A 146 23.23 -7.41 23.35
C LEU A 146 22.28 -7.56 24.57
N GLY A 147 21.56 -8.69 24.67
CA GLY A 147 20.70 -9.00 25.83
C GLY A 147 19.31 -8.36 25.78
N THR A 148 18.79 -8.02 24.59
CA THR A 148 17.38 -7.62 24.44
C THR A 148 16.44 -8.82 24.58
N ASP A 149 15.14 -8.54 24.75
CA ASP A 149 14.10 -9.55 24.98
C ASP A 149 13.91 -10.52 23.79
N SER A 150 14.14 -10.04 22.56
CA SER A 150 14.12 -10.86 21.35
C SER A 150 14.96 -10.24 20.23
N SER A 151 15.13 -10.96 19.11
CA SER A 151 15.77 -10.46 17.89
C SER A 151 14.82 -9.68 16.97
N ILE A 152 13.55 -9.53 17.33
CA ILE A 152 12.51 -8.90 16.50
C ILE A 152 12.96 -7.50 16.05
N ASN A 153 12.87 -7.22 14.74
CA ASN A 153 13.36 -5.97 14.18
C ASN A 153 12.37 -4.81 14.35
N MET A 154 12.48 -4.10 15.46
CA MET A 154 11.68 -2.90 15.77
C MET A 154 12.33 -1.56 15.37
N GLU A 155 13.55 -1.56 14.82
CA GLU A 155 14.33 -0.33 14.56
C GLU A 155 13.54 0.74 13.78
N GLY A 156 12.97 0.36 12.63
CA GLY A 156 12.17 1.25 11.80
C GLY A 156 10.66 1.09 11.95
N LYS A 157 10.18 0.53 13.08
CA LYS A 157 8.77 0.15 13.25
C LYS A 157 8.07 1.00 14.30
N GLU A 158 6.74 1.05 14.21
CA GLU A 158 5.90 1.73 15.19
C GLU A 158 5.23 0.75 16.15
N SER A 159 5.23 1.08 17.44
CA SER A 159 4.58 0.26 18.48
C SER A 159 3.07 0.07 18.27
N ARG A 160 2.42 0.98 17.54
CA ARG A 160 0.98 0.90 17.21
C ARG A 160 0.62 -0.29 16.33
N PHE A 161 1.56 -0.74 15.48
CA PHE A 161 1.28 -1.70 14.42
C PHE A 161 1.95 -3.05 14.66
N GLY A 162 3.17 -3.04 15.22
CA GLY A 162 3.97 -4.25 15.39
C GLY A 162 4.53 -4.79 14.08
N VAL A 163 5.42 -5.78 14.19
CA VAL A 163 6.27 -6.21 13.08
C VAL A 163 5.50 -6.85 11.92
N LEU A 164 4.50 -7.69 12.21
CA LEU A 164 3.74 -8.36 11.16
C LEU A 164 2.93 -7.34 10.33
N VAL A 165 2.33 -6.35 10.97
CA VAL A 165 1.54 -5.32 10.28
C VAL A 165 2.45 -4.38 9.49
N SER A 166 3.60 -3.98 10.04
CA SER A 166 4.61 -3.22 9.30
C SER A 166 5.13 -3.97 8.08
N SER A 167 5.36 -5.29 8.21
CA SER A 167 5.78 -6.17 7.12
C SER A 167 4.70 -6.30 6.03
N LEU A 168 3.44 -6.50 6.45
CA LEU A 168 2.29 -6.54 5.54
C LEU A 168 2.18 -5.23 4.75
N PHE A 169 2.20 -4.09 5.44
CA PHE A 169 2.05 -2.79 4.79
C PHE A 169 3.21 -2.50 3.84
N ALA A 170 4.45 -2.86 4.22
CA ALA A 170 5.62 -2.73 3.35
C ALA A 170 5.42 -3.45 2.00
N VAL A 171 4.87 -4.66 2.03
CA VAL A 171 4.55 -5.40 0.80
C VAL A 171 3.34 -4.79 0.08
N VAL A 172 2.28 -4.38 0.80
CA VAL A 172 1.11 -3.73 0.20
C VAL A 172 1.50 -2.46 -0.56
N THR A 173 2.27 -1.58 0.07
CA THR A 173 2.59 -0.26 -0.49
C THR A 173 3.56 -0.32 -1.68
N THR A 174 4.45 -1.33 -1.71
CA THR A 174 5.44 -1.52 -2.79
C THR A 174 5.00 -2.50 -3.88
N ALA A 175 3.93 -3.28 -3.66
CA ALA A 175 3.30 -4.04 -4.72
C ALA A 175 2.27 -3.20 -5.50
N ALA A 176 1.56 -2.33 -4.78
CA ALA A 176 0.51 -1.47 -5.35
C ALA A 176 1.01 -0.09 -5.81
N SER A 177 2.31 0.13 -5.96
CA SER A 177 2.88 1.43 -6.34
C SER A 177 2.34 2.60 -5.51
N CYS A 178 1.99 2.37 -4.25
CA CYS A 178 1.42 3.42 -3.41
C CYS A 178 2.52 4.36 -2.92
N GLY A 179 3.59 3.81 -2.32
CA GLY A 179 4.70 4.59 -1.78
C GLY A 179 4.44 5.22 -0.40
N ALA A 180 3.28 4.98 0.21
CA ALA A 180 3.07 5.30 1.63
C ALA A 180 3.98 4.43 2.52
N VAL A 181 4.67 5.00 3.49
CA VAL A 181 5.63 4.26 4.34
C VAL A 181 5.20 4.34 5.80
N ILE A 182 4.80 3.20 6.40
CA ILE A 182 4.47 3.11 7.84
C ILE A 182 5.65 2.67 8.71
N ALA A 183 6.70 2.18 8.07
CA ALA A 183 7.88 1.63 8.69
C ALA A 183 9.07 1.84 7.74
N MET A 184 10.19 2.33 8.25
CA MET A 184 11.32 2.75 7.42
C MET A 184 11.98 1.53 6.77
N HIS A 185 11.79 1.37 5.46
CA HIS A 185 12.30 0.22 4.68
C HIS A 185 13.82 0.09 4.73
N ASP A 186 14.54 1.21 4.92
CA ASP A 186 16.00 1.21 5.05
C ASP A 186 16.48 0.49 6.33
N SER A 187 15.62 0.43 7.34
CA SER A 187 15.86 -0.30 8.60
C SER A 187 15.29 -1.71 8.58
N PHE A 188 14.83 -2.23 7.44
CA PHE A 188 14.38 -3.62 7.34
C PHE A 188 15.60 -4.54 7.27
N THR A 189 15.39 -5.83 7.58
CA THR A 189 16.39 -6.86 7.34
C THR A 189 16.70 -6.96 5.84
N ALA A 190 17.83 -7.56 5.49
CA ALA A 190 18.25 -7.69 4.08
C ALA A 190 17.15 -8.29 3.18
N LEU A 191 16.53 -9.40 3.60
CA LEU A 191 15.41 -10.01 2.86
C LEU A 191 14.11 -9.20 3.00
N GLY A 192 13.87 -8.61 4.18
CA GLY A 192 12.71 -7.78 4.44
C GLY A 192 12.65 -6.53 3.57
N GLY A 193 13.80 -5.92 3.23
CA GLY A 193 13.90 -4.80 2.29
C GLY A 193 14.04 -5.23 0.82
N MET A 194 14.63 -6.40 0.55
CA MET A 194 14.79 -6.93 -0.81
C MET A 194 13.45 -7.22 -1.49
N VAL A 195 12.49 -7.83 -0.79
CA VAL A 195 11.19 -8.19 -1.40
C VAL A 195 10.40 -6.94 -1.82
N PRO A 196 10.22 -5.90 -0.98
CA PRO A 196 9.65 -4.62 -1.40
C PRO A 196 10.39 -3.99 -2.59
N MET A 197 11.72 -4.04 -2.60
CA MET A 197 12.52 -3.54 -3.72
C MET A 197 12.24 -4.31 -5.03
N TRP A 198 12.19 -5.64 -4.94
CA TRP A 198 11.91 -6.52 -6.08
C TRP A 198 10.49 -6.30 -6.63
N LEU A 199 9.49 -6.10 -5.77
CA LEU A 199 8.11 -5.81 -6.18
C LEU A 199 7.99 -4.54 -7.02
N MET A 200 8.76 -3.50 -6.68
CA MET A 200 8.85 -2.30 -7.53
C MET A 200 9.55 -2.61 -8.86
N GLN A 201 10.65 -3.37 -8.82
CA GLN A 201 11.47 -3.68 -10.01
C GLN A 201 10.76 -4.59 -11.03
N ILE A 202 9.85 -5.47 -10.62
CA ILE A 202 9.04 -6.28 -11.55
C ILE A 202 7.99 -5.44 -12.29
N GLY A 203 7.89 -4.14 -11.99
CA GLY A 203 7.07 -3.19 -12.71
C GLY A 203 5.69 -2.95 -12.10
N GLU A 204 5.55 -3.15 -10.79
CA GLU A 204 4.31 -2.80 -10.05
C GLU A 204 3.07 -3.53 -10.60
N VAL A 205 3.20 -4.83 -10.88
CA VAL A 205 2.15 -5.62 -11.54
C VAL A 205 1.31 -6.46 -10.58
N VAL A 206 1.61 -6.43 -9.28
CA VAL A 206 0.94 -7.22 -8.24
C VAL A 206 -0.01 -6.30 -7.46
N PHE A 207 -1.26 -6.20 -7.90
CA PHE A 207 -2.20 -5.18 -7.42
C PHE A 207 -1.68 -3.75 -7.55
N GLY A 208 -0.87 -3.49 -8.58
CA GLY A 208 -0.24 -2.20 -8.86
C GLY A 208 -1.17 -1.00 -8.83
N GLY A 209 -0.58 0.19 -8.92
CA GLY A 209 -1.27 1.46 -8.73
C GLY A 209 -2.54 1.65 -9.56
N VAL A 210 -3.37 2.62 -9.16
CA VAL A 210 -4.70 2.86 -9.74
C VAL A 210 -4.64 3.00 -11.26
N GLY A 211 -5.09 1.96 -11.97
CA GLY A 211 -5.02 1.84 -13.42
C GLY A 211 -3.67 1.33 -13.93
N SER A 212 -2.55 1.84 -13.40
CA SER A 212 -1.20 1.44 -13.81
C SER A 212 -0.90 -0.03 -13.62
N GLY A 213 -1.27 -0.60 -12.48
CA GLY A 213 -1.09 -2.03 -12.23
C GLY A 213 -1.84 -2.91 -13.22
N LEU A 214 -3.09 -2.56 -13.54
CA LEU A 214 -3.90 -3.38 -14.45
C LEU A 214 -3.31 -3.37 -15.86
N TYR A 215 -3.02 -2.20 -16.44
CA TYR A 215 -2.45 -2.19 -17.79
C TYR A 215 -1.02 -2.75 -17.82
N GLY A 216 -0.23 -2.56 -16.76
CA GLY A 216 1.10 -3.17 -16.62
C GLY A 216 1.02 -4.69 -16.61
N MET A 217 0.08 -5.25 -15.83
CA MET A 217 -0.19 -6.68 -15.82
C MET A 217 -0.68 -7.18 -17.19
N MET A 218 -1.49 -6.40 -17.91
CA MET A 218 -1.92 -6.77 -19.27
C MET A 218 -0.76 -6.89 -20.26
N LEU A 219 0.29 -6.07 -20.13
CA LEU A 219 1.50 -6.23 -20.96
C LEU A 219 2.15 -7.60 -20.73
N PHE A 220 2.25 -8.05 -19.48
CA PHE A 220 2.75 -9.39 -19.14
C PHE A 220 1.79 -10.51 -19.57
N VAL A 221 0.47 -10.29 -19.49
CA VAL A 221 -0.52 -11.26 -20.00
C VAL A 221 -0.37 -11.46 -21.49
N LEU A 222 -0.25 -10.38 -22.27
CA LEU A 222 -0.04 -10.47 -23.72
C LEU A 222 1.28 -11.19 -24.05
N LEU A 223 2.36 -10.90 -23.32
CA LEU A 223 3.63 -11.61 -23.45
C LEU A 223 3.49 -13.11 -23.13
N ALA A 224 2.78 -13.45 -22.05
CA ALA A 224 2.55 -14.83 -21.65
C ALA A 224 1.71 -15.60 -22.68
N VAL A 225 0.64 -14.99 -23.20
CA VAL A 225 -0.17 -15.57 -24.28
C VAL A 225 0.64 -15.74 -25.57
N PHE A 226 1.50 -14.78 -25.90
CA PHE A 226 2.41 -14.88 -27.04
C PHE A 226 3.33 -16.09 -26.92
N ILE A 227 4.00 -16.25 -25.78
CA ILE A 227 4.90 -17.38 -25.53
C ILE A 227 4.12 -18.70 -25.54
N ALA A 228 2.93 -18.75 -24.92
CA ALA A 228 2.09 -19.94 -24.91
C ALA A 228 1.63 -20.35 -26.32
N GLY A 229 1.17 -19.41 -27.13
CA GLY A 229 0.80 -19.65 -28.53
C GLY A 229 1.98 -20.18 -29.35
N LEU A 230 3.15 -19.55 -29.19
CA LEU A 230 4.39 -19.96 -29.84
C LEU A 230 4.80 -21.39 -29.48
N MET A 231 4.70 -21.78 -28.20
CA MET A 231 5.02 -23.13 -27.73
C MET A 231 4.07 -24.20 -28.27
N ILE A 232 2.81 -23.85 -28.55
CA ILE A 232 1.79 -24.77 -29.09
C ILE A 232 1.75 -24.71 -30.63
N GLY A 233 2.54 -23.82 -31.26
CA GLY A 233 2.57 -23.64 -32.71
C GLY A 233 1.31 -22.98 -33.28
N ARG A 234 0.59 -22.18 -32.48
CA ARG A 234 -0.58 -21.41 -32.88
C ARG A 234 -0.31 -19.92 -32.82
N THR A 235 -1.08 -19.14 -33.57
CA THR A 235 -1.06 -17.68 -33.46
C THR A 235 -1.51 -17.27 -32.05
N PRO A 236 -0.84 -16.29 -31.41
CA PRO A 236 -1.27 -15.73 -30.14
C PRO A 236 -2.70 -15.18 -30.24
N GLU A 237 -3.54 -15.50 -29.26
CA GLU A 237 -4.93 -15.02 -29.21
C GLU A 237 -5.35 -14.76 -27.76
N TYR A 238 -5.78 -13.54 -27.44
CA TYR A 238 -6.29 -13.17 -26.12
C TYR A 238 -7.66 -12.50 -26.25
N LEU A 239 -8.66 -13.05 -25.57
CA LEU A 239 -10.07 -12.62 -25.67
C LEU A 239 -10.60 -12.59 -27.12
N GLY A 240 -10.13 -13.51 -27.97
CA GLY A 240 -10.55 -13.59 -29.37
C GLY A 240 -9.84 -12.60 -30.30
N LYS A 241 -8.79 -11.91 -29.84
CA LYS A 241 -8.00 -10.95 -30.61
C LYS A 241 -6.55 -11.37 -30.75
#